data_AF-A0A969NDV8-F1
#
_entry.id   AF-A0A969NDV8-F1
#
_cell.length_a   1.000
_cell.length_b   1.000
_cell.length_c   1.000
_cell.angle_alpha   90.00
_cell.angle_beta   90.00
_cell.angle_gamma   90.00
#
_symmetry.space_group_name_H-M   'P 1'
#
loop_
_entity.id
_entity.type
_entity.pdbx_description
1 polymer ?
#
loop_
_entity_poly.entity_id
_entity_poly.type
_entity_poly.pdbx_seq_one_letter_code
_entity_poly.pdbx_strand_id
1 'polypeptide(L)'
;MGKVAQAFNNMTVELRKMIKAREQLLLDVSHELRTPITRAKIALEIMPDSPEKESVTEDMREMELMISELLETERLKSGKANLQLMKTNVKKAPRTFNTELNCIRFLISCKLMLIRKNNHRDKKHS
;
A
#
# COMPACT_ATOMS: atom_id res chain seq x y z
N MET A 1 30.02 41.66 4.17
CA MET A 1 28.67 41.08 3.95
C MET A 1 28.65 39.57 3.62
N GLY A 2 29.79 38.85 3.53
CA GLY A 2 29.80 37.42 3.20
C GLY A 2 29.56 36.42 4.34
N LYS A 3 29.75 36.80 5.61
CA LYS A 3 29.65 35.87 6.75
C LYS A 3 28.23 35.31 6.96
N VAL A 4 27.20 36.13 6.74
CA VAL A 4 25.79 35.69 6.86
C VAL A 4 25.41 34.75 5.72
N ALA A 5 25.80 35.06 4.49
CA ALA A 5 25.58 34.20 3.34
C ALA A 5 26.28 32.83 3.51
N GLN A 6 27.49 32.83 4.08
CA GLN A 6 28.22 31.59 4.36
C GLN A 6 27.58 30.77 5.48
N ALA A 7 27.13 31.42 6.57
CA ALA A 7 26.40 30.75 7.65
C ALA A 7 25.06 30.15 7.17
N PHE A 8 24.33 30.89 6.33
CA PHE A 8 23.09 30.42 5.72
C PHE A 8 23.31 29.23 4.78
N ASN A 9 24.38 29.29 3.96
CA ASN A 9 24.74 28.19 3.07
C ASN A 9 25.12 26.93 3.86
N ASN A 10 25.90 27.08 4.94
CA ASN A 10 26.26 25.97 5.83
C ASN A 10 25.01 25.36 6.48
N MET A 11 24.09 26.17 6.99
CA MET A 11 22.81 25.69 7.53
C MET A 11 22.01 24.90 6.47
N THR A 12 21.96 25.41 5.24
CA THR A 12 21.27 24.73 4.13
C THR A 12 21.91 23.37 3.81
N VAL A 13 23.24 23.27 3.86
CA VAL A 13 23.96 22.00 3.66
C VAL A 13 23.62 21.00 4.77
N GLU A 14 23.61 21.42 6.03
CA GLU A 14 23.28 20.54 7.15
C GLU A 14 21.81 20.08 7.09
N LEU A 15 20.87 20.97 6.76
CA LEU A 15 19.46 20.59 6.55
C LEU A 15 19.31 19.54 5.45
N ARG A 16 20.02 19.69 4.32
CA ARG A 16 20.00 18.68 3.24
C ARG A 16 20.57 17.34 3.69
N LYS A 17 21.62 17.33 4.52
CA LYS A 17 22.17 16.08 5.08
C LYS A 17 21.17 15.40 6.00
N MET A 18 20.49 16.15 6.87
CA MET A 18 19.47 15.61 7.77
C MET A 18 18.29 15.00 6.99
N ILE A 19 17.81 15.66 5.95
CA ILE A 19 16.74 15.13 5.09
C ILE A 19 17.18 13.81 4.45
N LYS A 20 18.39 13.75 3.89
CA LYS A 20 18.92 12.51 3.29
C LYS A 20 19.06 11.36 4.31
N ALA A 21 19.53 11.67 5.52
CA ALA A 21 19.66 10.68 6.59
C ALA A 21 18.28 10.12 6.99
N ARG A 22 17.26 10.97 7.09
CA ARG A 22 15.88 10.57 7.34
C ARG A 22 15.34 9.66 6.23
N GLU A 23 15.54 10.03 4.97
CA GLU A 23 15.11 9.20 3.83
C GLU A 23 15.74 7.81 3.89
N GLN A 24 17.04 7.72 4.16
CA GLN A 24 17.75 6.45 4.26
C GLN A 24 17.20 5.59 5.41
N LEU A 25 17.01 6.20 6.59
CA LEU A 25 16.47 5.50 7.75
C LEU A 25 15.07 4.92 7.48
N LEU A 26 14.19 5.67 6.79
CA LEU A 26 12.85 5.17 6.45
C LEU A 26 12.89 3.98 5.50
N LEU A 27 13.83 3.97 4.54
CA LEU A 27 14.05 2.84 3.65
C LEU A 27 14.53 1.62 4.44
N ASP A 28 15.55 1.78 5.28
CA ASP A 28 16.14 0.70 6.07
C ASP A 28 15.11 0.06 7.00
N VAL A 29 14.36 0.89 7.75
CA VAL A 29 13.29 0.42 8.64
C VAL A 29 12.22 -0.34 7.86
N SER A 30 11.79 0.18 6.70
CA SER A 30 10.78 -0.49 5.89
C SER A 30 11.25 -1.85 5.37
N HIS A 31 12.52 -1.98 5.00
CA HIS A 31 13.11 -3.25 4.60
C HIS A 31 13.14 -4.25 5.77
N GLU A 32 13.54 -3.79 6.95
CA GLU A 32 13.59 -4.62 8.16
C GLU A 32 12.21 -5.07 8.63
N LEU A 33 11.15 -4.26 8.42
CA LEU A 33 9.77 -4.62 8.78
C LEU A 33 9.14 -5.67 7.85
N ARG A 34 9.57 -5.74 6.58
CA ARG A 34 9.03 -6.76 5.64
C ARG A 34 9.33 -8.20 6.10
N THR A 35 10.50 -8.44 6.70
CA THR A 35 10.91 -9.76 7.18
C THR A 35 10.04 -10.32 8.32
N PRO A 36 9.81 -9.60 9.45
CA PRO A 36 8.93 -10.07 10.51
C PRO A 36 7.47 -10.16 10.05
N ILE A 37 6.98 -9.25 9.19
CA ILE A 37 5.62 -9.35 8.63
C ILE A 37 5.46 -10.61 7.77
N THR A 38 6.40 -10.87 6.87
CA THR A 38 6.39 -12.08 6.03
C THR A 38 6.39 -13.35 6.88
N ARG A 39 7.23 -13.38 7.93
CA ARG A 39 7.29 -14.50 8.87
C ARG A 39 5.99 -14.66 9.67
N ALA A 40 5.37 -13.57 10.10
CA ALA A 40 4.06 -13.61 10.76
C ALA A 40 2.98 -14.18 9.83
N LYS A 41 2.95 -13.75 8.56
CA LYS A 41 2.06 -14.31 7.54
C LYS A 41 2.28 -15.80 7.33
N ILE A 42 3.53 -16.24 7.21
CA ILE A 42 3.86 -17.68 7.11
C ILE A 42 3.36 -18.45 8.34
N ALA A 43 3.51 -17.90 9.55
CA ALA A 43 3.01 -18.54 10.76
C ALA A 43 1.48 -18.64 10.75
N LEU A 44 0.77 -17.61 10.28
CA LEU A 44 -0.69 -17.61 10.12
C LEU A 44 -1.16 -18.65 9.11
N GLU A 45 -0.44 -18.88 8.01
CA GLU A 45 -0.79 -19.90 7.01
C GLU A 45 -0.82 -21.33 7.60
N ILE A 46 -0.03 -21.60 8.63
CA ILE A 46 0.06 -22.91 9.30
C ILE A 46 -1.06 -23.08 10.35
N MET A 47 -1.68 -21.97 10.79
CA MET A 47 -2.77 -22.02 11.77
C MET A 47 -4.08 -22.51 11.15
N PRO A 48 -4.93 -23.22 11.92
CA PRO A 48 -6.27 -23.59 11.50
C PRO A 48 -7.08 -22.38 11.05
N ASP A 49 -7.99 -22.57 10.09
CA ASP A 49 -8.86 -21.51 9.64
C ASP A 49 -9.82 -21.06 10.74
N SER A 50 -9.74 -19.78 11.10
CA SER A 50 -10.59 -19.15 12.08
C SER A 50 -10.86 -17.68 11.70
N PRO A 51 -11.96 -17.08 12.17
CA PRO A 51 -12.23 -15.66 11.95
C PRO A 51 -11.09 -14.75 12.44
N GLU A 52 -10.42 -15.14 13.53
CA GLU A 52 -9.27 -14.41 14.10
C GLU A 52 -8.05 -14.48 13.18
N LYS A 53 -7.77 -15.65 12.56
CA LYS A 53 -6.70 -15.78 11.55
C LYS A 53 -6.94 -14.84 10.39
N GLU A 54 -8.17 -14.77 9.88
CA GLU A 54 -8.52 -13.88 8.76
C GLU A 54 -8.37 -12.40 9.14
N SER A 55 -8.83 -12.01 10.34
CA SER A 55 -8.65 -10.65 10.86
C SER A 55 -7.17 -10.26 10.97
N VAL A 56 -6.33 -11.10 11.58
CA VAL A 56 -4.90 -10.79 11.76
C VAL A 56 -4.17 -10.79 10.41
N THR A 57 -4.60 -11.64 9.47
CA THR A 57 -4.05 -11.64 8.10
C THR A 57 -4.35 -10.33 7.38
N GLU A 58 -5.55 -9.77 7.57
CA GLU A 58 -5.91 -8.47 7.01
C GLU A 58 -5.11 -7.34 7.68
N ASP A 59 -4.94 -7.35 9.01
CA ASP A 59 -4.08 -6.38 9.71
C ASP A 59 -2.64 -6.40 9.16
N MET A 60 -2.08 -7.59 8.88
CA MET A 60 -0.74 -7.70 8.27
C MET A 60 -0.70 -7.10 6.85
N ARG A 61 -1.77 -7.26 6.06
CA ARG A 61 -1.88 -6.64 4.73
C ARG A 61 -1.98 -5.12 4.84
N GLU A 62 -2.78 -4.60 5.76
CA GLU A 62 -2.90 -3.16 6.00
C GLU A 62 -1.55 -2.55 6.41
N MET A 63 -0.79 -3.23 7.28
CA MET A 63 0.56 -2.80 7.64
C MET A 63 1.49 -2.71 6.42
N GLU A 64 1.47 -3.70 5.52
CA GLU A 64 2.26 -3.68 4.29
C GLU A 64 1.87 -2.49 3.38
N LEU A 65 0.57 -2.21 3.26
CA LEU A 65 0.05 -1.10 2.47
C LEU A 65 0.49 0.26 3.05
N MET A 66 0.31 0.48 4.35
CA MET A 66 0.71 1.73 5.01
C MET A 66 2.21 1.99 4.87
N ILE A 67 3.05 0.97 5.02
CA ILE A 67 4.52 1.09 4.83
C ILE A 67 4.81 1.46 3.36
N SER A 68 4.15 0.83 2.40
CA SER A 68 4.33 1.12 0.99
C SER A 68 3.91 2.54 0.62
N GLU A 69 2.76 3.01 1.12
CA GLU A 69 2.26 4.37 0.87
C GLU A 69 3.16 5.44 1.47
N LEU A 70 3.68 5.20 2.69
CA LEU A 70 4.64 6.09 3.34
C LEU A 70 5.91 6.23 2.50
N LEU A 71 6.49 5.10 2.05
CA LEU A 71 7.68 5.11 1.21
C LEU A 71 7.44 5.80 -0.14
N GLU A 72 6.31 5.54 -0.79
CA GLU A 72 5.96 6.19 -2.04
C GLU A 72 5.78 7.70 -1.85
N THR A 73 5.16 8.13 -0.76
CA THR A 73 5.01 9.55 -0.42
C THR A 73 6.38 10.23 -0.27
N GLU A 74 7.33 9.60 0.42
CA GLU A 74 8.68 10.15 0.56
C GLU A 74 9.46 10.12 -0.76
N ARG A 75 9.31 9.07 -1.57
CA ARG A 75 9.89 9.00 -2.92
C ARG A 75 9.40 10.13 -3.81
N LEU A 76 8.09 10.42 -3.79
CA LEU A 76 7.48 11.52 -4.54
C LEU A 76 7.98 12.89 -4.06
N LYS A 77 8.08 13.10 -2.74
CA LYS A 77 8.61 14.36 -2.16
C LYS A 77 10.07 14.61 -2.51
N SER A 78 10.89 13.55 -2.55
CA SER A 78 12.33 13.68 -2.84
C SER A 78 12.64 14.07 -4.29
N GLY A 79 11.64 14.11 -5.18
CA GLY A 79 11.82 14.39 -6.61
C GLY A 79 12.57 13.28 -7.37
N LYS A 80 12.91 12.17 -6.70
CA LYS A 80 13.61 11.01 -7.27
C LYS A 80 12.66 10.05 -8.02
N ALA A 81 11.40 10.46 -8.22
CA ALA A 81 10.47 9.69 -9.02
C ALA A 81 10.96 9.64 -10.47
N ASN A 82 11.58 8.51 -10.84
CA ASN A 82 12.00 8.25 -12.21
C ASN A 82 10.75 8.01 -13.07
N LEU A 83 10.12 9.10 -13.51
CA LEU A 83 8.93 9.09 -14.36
C LEU A 83 9.34 8.64 -15.76
N GLN A 84 9.22 7.34 -16.01
CA GLN A 84 9.35 6.79 -17.36
C GLN A 84 8.12 7.18 -18.16
N LEU A 85 8.18 8.35 -18.79
CA LEU A 85 7.13 8.85 -19.68
C LEU A 85 7.10 8.01 -20.96
N MET A 86 6.29 6.95 -20.96
CA MET A 86 5.90 6.25 -22.18
C MET A 86 4.74 6.99 -22.83
N LYS A 87 4.85 7.30 -24.14
CA LYS A 87 3.70 7.73 -24.94
C LYS A 87 2.69 6.59 -24.99
N THR A 88 1.71 6.61 -24.08
CA THR A 88 0.59 5.68 -24.10
C THR A 88 -0.61 6.33 -24.77
N ASN A 89 -1.25 5.62 -25.68
CA ASN A 89 -2.55 6.01 -26.19
C ASN A 89 -3.55 5.76 -25.06
N VAL A 90 -4.44 6.71 -24.76
CA VAL A 90 -5.43 6.60 -23.66
C VAL A 90 -6.24 5.29 -23.73
N LYS A 91 -6.38 4.70 -24.92
CA LYS A 91 -7.01 3.38 -25.14
C LYS A 91 -6.21 2.16 -24.64
N LYS A 92 -4.94 2.31 -24.28
CA LYS A 92 -3.99 1.27 -23.83
C LYS A 92 -3.36 1.54 -22.45
N ALA A 93 -3.86 2.52 -21.69
CA ALA A 93 -3.47 2.64 -20.29
C ALA A 93 -3.78 1.33 -19.53
N PRO A 94 -2.95 0.89 -18.57
CA PRO A 94 -3.26 -0.29 -17.77
C PRO A 94 -4.65 -0.11 -17.17
N ARG A 95 -5.53 -1.09 -17.40
CA ARG A 95 -6.94 -1.10 -16.95
C ARG A 95 -7.07 -1.15 -15.41
N THR A 96 -6.02 -0.82 -14.66
CA THR A 96 -5.94 -0.89 -13.21
C THR A 96 -6.93 0.05 -12.53
N PHE A 97 -7.34 1.15 -13.16
CA PHE A 97 -8.42 2.01 -12.62
C PHE A 97 -9.83 1.42 -12.79
N ASN A 98 -10.03 0.45 -13.70
CA ASN A 98 -11.32 -0.23 -13.91
C ASN A 98 -11.37 -1.60 -13.21
N THR A 99 -10.27 -2.02 -12.58
CA THR A 99 -10.22 -3.33 -11.91
C THR A 99 -10.87 -3.26 -10.53
N GLU A 100 -10.74 -2.13 -9.82
CA GLU A 100 -11.47 -1.92 -8.56
C GLU A 100 -12.99 -1.88 -8.77
N LEU A 101 -13.47 -1.23 -9.83
CA LEU A 101 -14.90 -1.27 -10.18
C LEU A 101 -15.36 -2.67 -10.62
N ASN A 102 -14.52 -3.46 -11.30
CA ASN A 102 -14.86 -4.84 -11.66
C ASN A 102 -14.84 -5.78 -10.44
N CYS A 103 -13.92 -5.61 -9.49
CA CYS A 103 -13.93 -6.33 -8.22
C CYS A 103 -15.16 -5.97 -7.39
N ILE A 104 -15.51 -4.69 -7.29
CA ILE A 104 -16.76 -4.25 -6.63
C ILE A 104 -17.98 -4.81 -7.35
N ARG A 105 -18.02 -4.80 -8.69
CA ARG A 105 -19.12 -5.38 -9.48
C ARG A 105 -19.22 -6.90 -9.32
N PHE A 106 -18.09 -7.59 -9.20
CA PHE A 106 -18.03 -9.03 -8.93
C PHE A 106 -18.51 -9.36 -7.51
N LEU A 107 -18.06 -8.61 -6.50
CA LEU A 107 -18.50 -8.76 -5.10
C LEU A 107 -19.99 -8.44 -4.94
N ILE A 108 -20.50 -7.38 -5.56
CA ILE A 108 -21.93 -7.04 -5.55
C ILE A 108 -22.74 -8.12 -6.28
N SER A 109 -22.25 -8.64 -7.42
CA SER A 109 -22.92 -9.71 -8.16
C SER A 109 -22.98 -11.01 -7.35
N CYS A 110 -21.88 -11.42 -6.71
CA CYS A 110 -21.84 -12.58 -5.82
C CYS A 110 -22.75 -12.39 -4.59
N LYS A 111 -22.76 -11.20 -3.98
CA LYS A 111 -23.61 -10.92 -2.82
C LYS A 111 -25.10 -10.92 -3.18
N LEU A 112 -25.47 -10.37 -4.34
CA LEU A 112 -26.83 -10.47 -4.89
C LEU A 112 -27.22 -11.91 -5.24
N MET A 113 -26.29 -12.73 -5.73
CA MET A 113 -26.53 -14.15 -6.03
C MET A 113 -26.77 -14.96 -4.76
N LEU A 114 -26.03 -14.69 -3.67
CA LEU A 114 -26.22 -15.31 -2.36
C LEU A 114 -27.55 -14.88 -1.72
N ILE A 115 -27.93 -13.60 -1.82
CA ILE A 115 -29.23 -13.09 -1.33
C ILE A 115 -30.39 -13.73 -2.10
N ARG A 116 -30.28 -13.89 -3.43
CA ARG A 116 -31.28 -14.61 -4.25
C ARG A 116 -31.38 -16.10 -3.88
N LYS A 117 -30.25 -16.77 -3.62
CA LYS A 117 -30.24 -18.19 -3.18
C LYS A 117 -30.84 -18.38 -1.79
N ASN A 118 -30.72 -17.41 -0.88
CA ASN A 118 -31.40 -17.49 0.43
C ASN A 118 -32.91 -17.28 0.30
N ASN A 119 -33.36 -16.29 -0.46
CA ASN A 119 -34.80 -16.02 -0.65
C ASN A 119 -35.54 -17.18 -1.38
N HIS A 120 -34.86 -17.92 -2.27
CA HIS A 120 -35.43 -19.12 -2.89
C HIS A 120 -35.46 -20.35 -1.97
N ARG A 121 -34.67 -20.39 -0.88
CA ARG A 121 -34.72 -21.46 0.12
C ARG A 121 -35.87 -21.26 1.12
N ASP A 122 -36.18 -20.02 1.48
CA ASP A 122 -37.30 -19.72 2.40
C ASP A 122 -38.68 -20.01 1.80
N LYS A 123 -38.85 -19.94 0.47
CA LYS A 123 -40.11 -20.28 -0.22
C LYS A 123 -40.38 -21.78 -0.40
N LYS A 124 -39.46 -22.68 0.00
CA LYS A 124 -39.68 -24.14 -0.07
C LYS A 124 -40.05 -24.75 1.29
N HIS A 125 -40.19 -23.94 2.34
CA HIS A 125 -40.54 -24.38 3.71
C HIS A 125 -41.74 -23.60 4.30
N SER A 126 -42.54 -22.95 3.45
CA SER A 126 -43.90 -22.48 3.77
C SER A 126 -44.87 -23.02 2.75
#